data_AF-A0A927C5R9-F1
#
_entry.id   AF-A0A927C5R9-F1
#
_cell.length_a   1.000
_cell.length_b   1.000
_cell.length_c   1.000
_cell.angle_alpha   90.00
_cell.angle_beta   90.00
_cell.angle_gamma   90.00
#
_symmetry.space_group_name_H-M   'P 1'
#
loop_
_entity.id
_entity.type
_entity.pdbx_description
1 polymer ?
#
loop_
_entity_poly.entity_id
_entity_poly.type
_entity_poly.pdbx_seq_one_letter_code
_entity_poly.pdbx_strand_id
1 'polypeptide(L)' 'MNGTRVKVTIRCRLCGERFVLRGKKEKERIETGFKQCLCSNNSDFDIDTE' A
#
# COMPACT_ATOMS: atom_id res chain seq x y z
N MET A 1 17.37 14.21 0.04
CA MET A 1 17.48 12.94 -0.71
C MET A 1 16.09 12.54 -1.17
N ASN A 2 15.79 12.77 -2.46
CA ASN A 2 14.45 12.57 -3.04
C ASN A 2 14.22 11.08 -3.31
N GLY A 3 13.67 10.36 -2.33
CA GLY A 3 13.13 9.02 -2.56
C GLY A 3 12.07 9.08 -3.67
N THR A 4 12.10 8.12 -4.59
CA THR A 4 11.18 8.11 -5.72
C THR A 4 9.77 7.84 -5.19
N ARG A 5 8.82 8.71 -5.52
CA ARG A 5 7.42 8.50 -5.19
C ARG A 5 6.82 7.52 -6.19
N VAL A 6 6.26 6.43 -5.70
CA VAL A 6 5.64 5.37 -6.50
C VAL A 6 4.15 5.29 -6.18
N LYS A 7 3.34 4.90 -7.16
CA LYS A 7 1.92 4.65 -6.94
C LYS A 7 1.79 3.23 -6.39
N VAL A 8 1.08 3.09 -5.29
CA VAL A 8 0.83 1.79 -4.66
C VAL A 8 -0.66 1.56 -4.61
N THR A 9 -1.11 0.47 -5.20
CA THR A 9 -2.47 -0.03 -5.07
C THR A 9 -2.49 -1.13 -4.03
N ILE A 10 -3.38 -1.04 -3.05
CA ILE A 10 -3.59 -2.05 -2.02
C ILE A 10 -5.04 -2.51 -2.11
N ARG A 11 -5.28 -3.81 -2.25
CA ARG A 11 -6.62 -4.40 -2.23
C ARG A 11 -6.77 -5.34 -1.04
N CYS A 12 -7.80 -5.14 -0.23
CA CYS A 12 -8.12 -6.05 0.86
C CYS A 12 -8.76 -7.33 0.33
N ARG A 13 -8.23 -8.50 0.69
CA ARG A 13 -8.82 -9.78 0.28
C ARG A 13 -10.03 -10.21 1.11
N LEU A 14 -10.28 -9.58 2.26
CA LEU A 14 -11.45 -9.87 3.10
C LEU A 14 -12.72 -9.11 2.68
N CYS A 15 -12.64 -7.79 2.50
CA CYS A 15 -13.81 -6.98 2.10
C CYS A 15 -13.79 -6.51 0.65
N GLY A 16 -12.66 -6.65 -0.06
CA GLY A 16 -12.51 -6.20 -1.45
C GLY A 16 -12.14 -4.73 -1.62
N GLU A 17 -12.04 -3.96 -0.54
CA GLU A 17 -11.74 -2.51 -0.58
C GLU A 17 -10.39 -2.21 -1.25
N ARG A 18 -10.33 -1.12 -2.03
CA ARG A 18 -9.14 -0.73 -2.79
C ARG A 18 -8.63 0.65 -2.37
N PHE A 19 -7.38 0.71 -1.96
CA PHE A 19 -6.67 1.93 -1.59
C PHE A 19 -5.61 2.25 -2.64
N VAL A 20 -5.56 3.50 -3.11
CA VAL A 20 -4.50 3.99 -4.00
C VAL A 20 -3.73 5.06 -3.26
N LEU A 21 -2.46 4.79 -2.98
CA LEU A 21 -1.59 5.64 -2.18
C LEU A 21 -0.34 6.03 -2.97
N ARG A 22 0.34 7.08 -2.51
CA ARG A 22 1.70 7.40 -2.96
C ARG A 22 2.69 6.96 -1.90
N GLY A 23 3.47 5.93 -2.23
CA GLY A 23 4.55 5.43 -1.38
C GLY A 23 5.87 6.12 -1.68
N LYS A 24 6.75 6.21 -0.67
CA LYS A 24 8.15 6.56 -0.86
C LYS A 24 8.94 5.27 -1.05
N LYS A 25 9.54 5.08 -2.22
CA LYS A 25 10.45 3.95 -2.49
C LYS A 25 11.87 4.36 -2.11
N GLU A 26 12.42 3.69 -1.12
CA GLU A 26 13.82 3.80 -0.73
C GLU A 26 14.51 2.44 -0.91
N LYS A 27 15.41 2.37 -1.88
CA LYS A 27 16.09 1.12 -2.29
C LYS A 27 15.06 0.01 -2.59
N GLU A 28 14.88 -0.93 -1.67
CA GLU A 28 14.02 -2.11 -1.79
C GLU A 28 12.75 -2.04 -0.94
N ARG A 29 12.57 -0.97 -0.13
CA ARG A 29 11.39 -0.80 0.72
C ARG A 29 10.49 0.32 0.17
N ILE A 30 9.18 0.09 0.26
CA ILE A 30 8.16 1.09 -0.07
C ILE A 30 7.39 1.42 1.21
N GLU A 31 7.44 2.69 1.61
CA GLU A 31 6.67 3.19 2.75
C GLU A 31 5.44 3.95 2.26
N THR A 32 4.24 3.42 2.56
CA THR A 32 2.95 4.02 2.15
C THR A 32 2.17 4.64 3.30
N GLY A 33 2.54 4.34 4.55
CA GLY A 33 1.77 4.73 5.75
C GLY A 33 0.47 3.94 5.95
N PHE A 34 0.15 2.99 5.07
CA PHE A 34 -1.00 2.10 5.24
C PHE A 34 -0.78 1.16 6.43
N LYS A 35 -1.76 1.09 7.33
CA LYS A 35 -1.68 0.26 8.56
C LYS A 35 -2.72 -0.86 8.60
N GLN A 36 -3.97 -0.56 8.19
CA GLN A 36 -5.08 -1.50 8.24
C GLN A 36 -6.20 -1.06 7.29
N CYS A 37 -7.04 -2.01 6.89
CA CYS A 37 -8.28 -1.74 6.18
C CYS A 37 -9.37 -1.22 7.13
N LEU A 38 -10.39 -0.58 6.56
CA LEU A 38 -11.57 -0.11 7.28
C LEU A 38 -12.43 -1.25 7.83
N CYS A 39 -12.32 -2.46 7.28
CA CYS A 39 -12.98 -3.65 7.82
C CYS A 39 -12.22 -4.28 9.00
N SER A 40 -11.26 -3.56 9.59
CA SER A 40 -10.35 -4.02 10.65
C SER A 40 -9.39 -5.14 10.23
N ASN A 41 -9.34 -5.48 8.94
CA ASN A 41 -8.33 -6.39 8.42
C ASN A 41 -6.95 -5.72 8.47
N ASN A 42 -5.97 -6.41 9.02
CA ASN A 42 -4.59 -5.93 9.14
C ASN A 42 -3.57 -6.86 8.44
N SER A 43 -4.05 -7.93 7.80
CA SER A 43 -3.29 -8.88 7.00
C SER A 43 -3.95 -9.06 5.62
N ASP A 44 -3.49 -9.98 4.79
CA ASP A 44 -4.22 -10.40 3.57
C ASP A 44 -4.57 -9.25 2.58
N PHE A 45 -3.52 -8.62 2.07
CA PHE A 45 -3.61 -7.58 1.05
C PHE A 45 -2.92 -7.99 -0.24
N ASP A 46 -3.55 -7.73 -1.38
CA ASP A 46 -2.85 -7.69 -2.66
C ASP A 46 -2.24 -6.30 -2.85
N ILE A 47 -0.93 -6.22 -3.03
CA ILE A 47 -0.19 -4.96 -3.20
C ILE A 47 0.43 -4.94 -4.58
N ASP A 48 0.15 -3.90 -5.34
CA ASP A 48 0.67 -3.67 -6.68
C ASP A 48 1.35 -2.30 -6.76
N THR A 49 2.46 -2.23 -7.48
CA THR A 49 3.29 -1.03 -7.59
C THR A 49 3.57 -0.75 -9.06
N GLU A 50 3.07 0.39 -9.55
CA GLU A 50 3.34 0.92 -10.90
C GLU A 50 4.46 1.97 -10.86
#